data_AF-A0A5V3TEK2-F1
#
_entry.id   AF-A0A5V3TEK2-F1
#
_cell.length_a   1.000
_cell.length_b   1.000
_cell.length_c   1.000
_cell.angle_alpha   90.00
_cell.angle_beta   90.00
_cell.angle_gamma   90.00
#
_symmetry.space_group_name_H-M   'P 1'
#
loop_
_entity.id
_entity.type
_entity.pdbx_description
1 polymer ?
#
loop_
_entity_poly.entity_id
_entity_poly.type
_entity_poly.pdbx_seq_one_letter_code
_entity_poly.pdbx_strand_id
1 'polypeptide(L)'
;MKNNTIEIYRRRIAIAALERMKHKTGSNCVIVNMPDGDIQKIDFDENSIMKLLMRFERQACSEYGISESTSFIRSTYMNSLDINGHTEYLTETGKLIVDELLGEVIAWAKEKYFSGGIN
;
A
#
# COMPACT_ATOMS: atom_id res chain seq x y z
N MET A 1 8.49 -17.82 17.87
CA MET A 1 9.10 -17.47 16.57
C MET A 1 8.32 -16.31 16.00
N LYS A 2 8.94 -15.14 15.79
CA LYS A 2 8.26 -14.03 15.11
C LYS A 2 7.84 -14.49 13.71
N ASN A 3 6.64 -14.11 13.30
CA ASN A 3 6.03 -14.53 12.04
C ASN A 3 6.73 -13.80 10.86
N ASN A 4 8.00 -14.14 10.60
CA ASN A 4 8.89 -13.47 9.65
C ASN A 4 8.33 -13.48 8.21
N THR A 5 7.46 -14.45 7.90
CA THR A 5 6.86 -14.59 6.57
C THR A 5 6.07 -13.34 6.18
N ILE A 6 5.17 -12.84 7.03
CA ILE A 6 4.36 -11.65 6.70
C ILE A 6 5.25 -10.44 6.48
N GLU A 7 6.28 -10.25 7.31
CA GLU A 7 7.24 -9.16 7.17
C GLU A 7 8.04 -9.23 5.87
N ILE A 8 8.50 -10.43 5.48
CA ILE A 8 9.22 -10.67 4.23
C ILE A 8 8.33 -10.33 3.03
N TYR A 9 7.09 -10.84 3.01
CA TYR A 9 6.17 -10.55 1.90
C TYR A 9 5.77 -9.07 1.88
N ARG A 10 5.57 -8.44 3.03
CA ARG A 10 5.30 -7.00 3.13
C ARG A 10 6.39 -6.18 2.44
N ARG A 11 7.65 -6.53 2.71
CA ARG A 11 8.81 -5.86 2.09
C ARG A 11 8.86 -6.07 0.58
N ARG A 12 8.66 -7.31 0.12
CA ARG A 12 8.63 -7.65 -1.31
C ARG A 12 7.51 -6.93 -2.05
N ILE A 13 6.31 -6.87 -1.47
CA ILE A 13 5.17 -6.10 -2.01
C ILE A 13 5.50 -4.61 -2.10
N ALA A 14 6.13 -4.04 -1.06
CA ALA A 14 6.52 -2.64 -1.06
C ALA A 14 7.49 -2.30 -2.19
N ILE A 15 8.50 -3.14 -2.42
CA ILE A 15 9.46 -2.96 -3.52
C ILE A 15 8.75 -3.06 -4.88
N ALA A 16 7.97 -4.11 -5.10
CA ALA A 16 7.24 -4.31 -6.36
C ALA A 16 6.21 -3.18 -6.63
N ALA A 17 5.61 -2.61 -5.59
CA ALA A 17 4.73 -1.45 -5.69
C ALA A 17 5.46 -0.20 -6.17
N LEU A 18 6.62 0.10 -5.57
CA LEU A 18 7.44 1.25 -5.98
C LEU A 18 7.96 1.09 -7.40
N GLU A 19 8.42 -0.10 -7.78
CA GLU A 19 8.84 -0.38 -9.15
C GLU A 19 7.69 -0.17 -10.14
N ARG A 20 6.49 -0.68 -9.84
CA ARG A 20 5.30 -0.44 -10.66
C ARG A 20 5.00 1.06 -10.80
N MET A 21 5.06 1.81 -9.70
CA MET A 21 4.84 3.27 -9.73
C MET A 21 5.86 3.95 -10.64
N LYS A 22 7.15 3.65 -10.46
CA LYS A 22 8.23 4.17 -11.28
C LYS A 22 8.05 3.84 -12.76
N HIS A 23 7.63 2.62 -13.09
CA HIS A 23 7.34 2.23 -14.48
C HIS A 23 6.14 2.97 -15.08
N LYS A 24 5.10 3.27 -14.29
CA LYS A 24 3.87 3.91 -14.78
C LYS A 24 4.00 5.43 -14.91
N THR A 25 4.69 6.08 -13.98
CA THR A 25 4.71 7.55 -13.86
C THR A 25 6.12 8.16 -13.95
N GLY A 26 7.16 7.33 -14.02
CA GLY A 26 8.55 7.77 -13.96
C GLY A 26 9.05 8.14 -12.55
N SER A 27 8.18 8.03 -11.53
CA SER A 27 8.47 8.45 -10.15
C SER A 27 7.73 7.59 -9.12
N ASN A 28 8.19 7.59 -7.88
CA ASN A 28 7.51 6.94 -6.76
C ASN A 28 6.51 7.90 -6.09
N CYS A 29 5.80 8.72 -6.88
CA CYS A 29 4.91 9.74 -6.35
C CYS A 29 3.50 9.63 -6.92
N VAL A 30 2.54 10.01 -6.10
CA VAL A 30 1.15 10.23 -6.51
C VAL A 30 0.89 11.73 -6.53
N ILE A 31 0.28 12.19 -7.62
CA ILE A 31 -0.17 13.57 -7.76
C ILE A 31 -1.64 13.63 -7.35
N VAL A 32 -1.95 14.48 -6.37
CA VAL A 32 -3.29 14.69 -5.84
C VAL A 32 -3.75 16.07 -6.26
N ASN A 33 -4.82 16.11 -7.05
CA ASN A 33 -5.52 17.35 -7.36
C ASN A 33 -6.41 17.70 -6.17
N MET A 34 -6.09 18.81 -5.53
CA MET A 34 -6.82 19.33 -4.38
C MET A 34 -8.12 20.03 -4.84
N PRO A 35 -9.13 20.14 -3.96
CA PRO A 35 -10.43 20.70 -4.32
C PRO A 35 -10.40 22.18 -4.77
N ASP A 36 -9.39 22.94 -4.36
CA ASP A 36 -9.16 24.35 -4.75
C ASP A 36 -8.37 24.51 -6.06
N GLY A 37 -7.97 23.39 -6.68
CA GLY A 37 -7.13 23.38 -7.88
C GLY A 37 -5.64 23.38 -7.59
N ASP A 38 -5.20 23.36 -6.32
CA ASP A 38 -3.79 23.14 -5.99
C ASP A 38 -3.38 21.68 -6.26
N ILE A 39 -2.08 21.48 -6.49
CA ILE A 39 -1.52 20.16 -6.80
C ILE A 39 -0.59 19.76 -5.65
N GLN A 40 -1.02 18.77 -4.88
CA GLN A 40 -0.17 18.16 -3.87
C GLN A 40 0.54 16.93 -4.44
N LYS A 41 1.86 16.87 -4.23
CA LYS A 41 2.67 15.69 -4.57
C LYS A 41 2.96 14.91 -3.30
N ILE A 42 2.62 13.61 -3.30
CA ILE A 42 2.92 12.69 -2.21
C ILE A 42 3.99 11.70 -2.71
N ASP A 43 5.18 11.79 -2.15
CA ASP A 43 6.28 10.86 -2.43
C ASP A 43 6.19 9.63 -1.52
N PHE A 44 6.41 8.45 -2.10
CA PHE A 44 6.41 7.18 -1.39
C PHE A 44 7.80 6.56 -1.40
N ASP A 45 8.19 6.06 -0.23
CA ASP A 45 9.34 5.18 -0.04
C ASP A 45 8.87 3.80 0.44
N GLU A 46 9.82 2.87 0.59
CA GLU A 46 9.54 1.50 1.03
C GLU A 46 8.82 1.50 2.39
N ASN A 47 9.29 2.35 3.32
CA ASN A 47 8.71 2.48 4.65
C ASN A 47 7.25 2.97 4.62
N SER A 48 6.92 3.88 3.71
CA SER A 48 5.58 4.42 3.55
C SER A 48 4.62 3.32 3.11
N ILE A 49 4.98 2.54 2.08
CA ILE A 49 4.15 1.40 1.62
C ILE A 49 4.05 0.34 2.72
N MET A 50 5.14 0.05 3.44
CA MET A 50 5.11 -0.89 4.57
C MET A 50 4.15 -0.44 5.68
N LYS A 51 4.11 0.86 6.01
CA LYS A 51 3.17 1.40 7.01
C LYS A 51 1.72 1.27 6.56
N LEU A 52 1.43 1.48 5.28
CA LEU A 52 0.08 1.29 4.70
C LEU A 52 -0.35 -0.18 4.79
N LEU A 53 0.56 -1.10 4.44
CA LEU A 53 0.32 -2.53 4.59
C LEU A 53 0.07 -2.93 6.05
N MET A 54 0.82 -2.38 7.01
CA MET A 54 0.54 -2.60 8.45
C MET A 54 -0.81 -2.04 8.89
N ARG A 55 -1.29 -0.94 8.30
CA ARG A 55 -2.63 -0.41 8.55
C ARG A 55 -3.69 -1.40 8.07
N PHE A 56 -3.56 -1.91 6.84
CA PHE A 56 -4.42 -2.96 6.30
C PHE A 56 -4.45 -4.20 7.19
N GLU A 57 -3.29 -4.66 7.66
CA GLU A 57 -3.21 -5.80 8.59
C GLU A 57 -3.97 -5.55 9.88
N ARG A 58 -3.87 -4.34 10.46
CA ARG A 58 -4.62 -3.95 11.66
C ARG A 58 -6.12 -3.91 11.41
N GLN A 59 -6.55 -3.42 10.25
CA GLN A 59 -7.95 -3.40 9.87
C GLN A 59 -8.50 -4.83 9.74
N ALA A 60 -7.80 -5.71 9.02
CA ALA A 60 -8.17 -7.12 8.93
C ALA A 60 -8.21 -7.80 10.31
N CYS A 61 -7.27 -7.50 11.22
CA CYS A 61 -7.31 -7.97 12.60
C CYS A 61 -8.54 -7.48 13.37
N SER A 62 -8.97 -6.24 13.13
CA SER A 62 -10.15 -5.65 13.78
C SER A 62 -11.46 -6.26 13.28
N GLU A 63 -11.53 -6.67 12.01
CA GLU A 63 -12.73 -7.22 11.39
C GLU A 63 -12.91 -8.72 11.66
N TYR A 64 -11.83 -9.50 11.57
CA TYR A 64 -11.86 -10.96 11.63
C TYR A 64 -11.25 -11.55 12.92
N GLY A 65 -10.69 -10.70 13.79
CA GLY A 65 -9.90 -11.15 14.94
C GLY A 65 -8.52 -11.68 14.55
N ILE A 66 -7.62 -11.79 15.54
CA ILE A 66 -6.18 -12.06 15.31
C ILE A 66 -5.91 -13.40 14.61
N SER A 67 -6.66 -14.45 14.95
CA SER A 67 -6.41 -15.81 14.45
C SER A 67 -6.76 -15.95 12.97
N GLU A 68 -7.95 -15.51 12.57
CA GLU A 68 -8.42 -15.63 11.17
C GLU A 68 -7.70 -14.64 10.26
N SER A 69 -7.49 -13.40 10.72
CA SER A 69 -6.77 -12.37 9.97
C SER A 69 -5.33 -12.77 9.63
N THR A 70 -4.60 -13.43 10.53
CA THR A 70 -3.22 -13.85 10.28
C THR A 70 -3.12 -14.82 9.09
N SER A 71 -4.05 -15.77 9.00
CA SER A 71 -4.08 -16.73 7.88
C SER A 71 -4.48 -16.03 6.57
N PHE A 72 -5.49 -15.16 6.65
CA PHE A 72 -5.96 -14.36 5.51
C PHE A 72 -4.85 -13.46 4.96
N ILE A 73 -4.22 -12.62 5.79
CA ILE A 73 -3.12 -11.71 5.40
C ILE A 73 -2.00 -12.50 4.74
N ARG A 74 -1.59 -13.63 5.33
CA ARG A 74 -0.52 -14.45 4.78
C ARG A 74 -0.88 -14.98 3.39
N SER A 75 -2.08 -15.52 3.22
CA SER A 75 -2.55 -16.02 1.91
C SER A 75 -2.60 -14.89 0.89
N THR A 76 -3.20 -13.75 1.26
CA THR A 76 -3.31 -12.56 0.41
C THR A 76 -1.94 -12.06 -0.04
N TYR A 77 -0.98 -11.95 0.87
CA TYR A 77 0.37 -11.47 0.55
C TYR A 77 1.15 -12.45 -0.32
N MET A 78 1.00 -13.75 -0.09
CA MET A 78 1.60 -14.77 -0.95
C MET A 78 1.04 -14.69 -2.38
N ASN A 79 -0.26 -14.42 -2.53
CA ASN A 79 -0.92 -14.30 -3.84
C ASN A 79 -0.75 -12.92 -4.48
N SER A 80 -0.17 -11.94 -3.78
CA SER A 80 0.02 -10.57 -4.26
C SER A 80 1.25 -10.41 -5.15
N LEU A 81 2.14 -11.41 -5.14
CA LEU A 81 3.40 -11.42 -5.89
C LEU A 81 3.45 -12.62 -6.81
N ASP A 82 4.00 -12.40 -8.00
CA ASP A 82 4.38 -13.46 -8.92
C ASP A 82 5.76 -13.16 -9.52
N ILE A 83 6.38 -14.17 -10.09
CA ILE A 83 7.75 -14.10 -10.61
C ILE A 83 7.71 -14.25 -12.12
N ASN A 84 8.17 -13.22 -12.84
CA ASN A 84 8.39 -13.30 -14.27
C ASN A 84 9.91 -13.39 -14.51
N GLY A 85 10.41 -14.59 -14.78
CA GLY A 85 11.83 -14.86 -14.94
C GLY A 85 12.61 -14.59 -13.64
N HIS A 86 13.40 -13.51 -13.62
CA HIS A 86 14.20 -13.11 -12.46
C HIS A 86 13.63 -11.89 -11.70
N THR A 87 12.48 -11.37 -12.12
CA THR A 87 11.86 -10.17 -11.53
C THR A 87 10.53 -10.51 -10.88
N GLU A 88 10.35 -10.03 -9.66
CA GLU A 88 9.08 -10.12 -8.94
C GLU A 88 8.17 -8.97 -9.36
N TYR A 89 6.87 -9.24 -9.51
CA TYR A 89 5.89 -8.24 -9.87
C TYR A 89 4.59 -8.43 -9.11
N LEU A 90 3.80 -7.35 -9.00
CA LEU A 90 2.48 -7.42 -8.40
C LEU A 90 1.51 -8.17 -9.31
N THR A 91 0.84 -9.18 -8.76
CA THR A 91 -0.33 -9.82 -9.41
C THR A 91 -1.50 -8.85 -9.45
N GLU A 92 -2.62 -9.23 -10.08
CA GLU A 92 -3.86 -8.45 -10.02
C GLU A 92 -4.31 -8.20 -8.58
N THR A 93 -4.22 -9.20 -7.70
CA THR A 93 -4.51 -9.03 -6.26
C THR A 93 -3.58 -8.02 -5.61
N GLY A 94 -2.27 -8.11 -5.87
CA GLY A 94 -1.30 -7.17 -5.33
C GLY A 94 -1.52 -5.73 -5.82
N LYS A 95 -1.88 -5.56 -7.09
CA LYS A 95 -2.22 -4.25 -7.66
C LYS A 95 -3.45 -3.66 -7.00
N LEU A 96 -4.51 -4.44 -6.81
CA LEU A 96 -5.74 -3.98 -6.17
C LEU A 96 -5.49 -3.48 -4.75
N ILE A 97 -4.74 -4.23 -3.94
CA ILE A 97 -4.40 -3.83 -2.56
C ILE A 97 -3.61 -2.52 -2.55
N VAL A 98 -2.59 -2.41 -3.40
CA VAL A 98 -1.77 -1.19 -3.48
C VAL A 98 -2.59 -0.01 -3.97
N ASP A 99 -3.42 -0.18 -5.00
CA ASP A 99 -4.24 0.89 -5.55
C ASP A 99 -5.32 1.35 -4.53
N GLU A 100 -5.89 0.43 -3.74
CA GLU A 100 -6.80 0.75 -2.63
C GLU A 100 -6.09 1.56 -1.53
N LEU A 101 -4.92 1.09 -1.07
CA LEU A 101 -4.11 1.78 -0.06
C LEU A 101 -3.69 3.19 -0.49
N LEU A 102 -3.29 3.35 -1.75
CA LEU A 102 -2.96 4.67 -2.30
C LEU A 102 -4.22 5.53 -2.40
N GLY A 103 -5.36 4.96 -2.79
CA GLY A 103 -6.66 5.63 -2.81
C GLY A 103 -7.07 6.18 -1.45
N GLU A 104 -6.86 5.42 -0.38
CA GLU A 104 -7.10 5.88 1.00
C GLU A 104 -6.22 7.07 1.37
N VAL A 105 -4.93 7.07 0.99
CA VAL A 105 -4.03 8.19 1.24
C VAL A 105 -4.48 9.45 0.51
N ILE A 106 -4.93 9.31 -0.74
CA ILE A 106 -5.48 10.41 -1.53
C ILE A 106 -6.76 10.95 -0.90
N ALA A 107 -7.67 10.05 -0.47
CA ALA A 107 -8.90 10.43 0.21
C ALA A 107 -8.61 11.18 1.50
N TRP A 108 -7.70 10.66 2.33
CA TRP A 108 -7.27 11.30 3.58
C TRP A 108 -6.62 12.66 3.34
N ALA A 109 -5.78 12.81 2.31
CA ALA A 109 -5.18 14.10 1.96
C ALA A 109 -6.25 15.15 1.59
N LYS A 110 -7.26 14.75 0.83
CA LYS A 110 -8.41 15.60 0.48
C LYS A 110 -9.29 15.91 1.69
N GLU A 111 -9.60 14.94 2.52
CA GLU A 111 -10.39 15.12 3.74
C GLU A 111 -9.70 16.05 4.73
N LYS A 112 -8.38 15.88 4.94
CA LYS A 112 -7.58 16.75 5.80
C LYS A 112 -7.60 18.20 5.31
N TYR A 113 -7.65 18.41 4.00
CA TYR A 113 -7.82 19.74 3.41
C TYR A 113 -9.22 20.31 3.72
N PHE A 114 -10.28 19.51 3.57
CA PHE A 114 -11.66 19.94 3.88
C PHE A 114 -11.93 20.18 5.37
N SER A 115 -11.32 19.40 6.26
CA SER A 115 -11.50 19.52 7.71
C SER A 115 -10.85 20.78 8.30
N GLY A 116 -10.29 21.65 7.45
CA GLY A 116 -9.47 22.78 7.83
C GLY A 116 -8.07 22.30 8.16
N GLY A 117 -7.07 22.84 7.45
CA GLY A 117 -5.70 22.81 7.93
C GLY A 117 -5.62 23.52 9.28
N ILE A 118 -5.86 22.78 10.37
CA ILE A 118 -5.52 23.23 11.71
C ILE A 118 -4.03 22.94 11.85
N ASN A 119 -3.26 24.02 11.74
CA ASN A 119 -1.87 24.11 12.18
C ASN A 119 -1.81 24.00 13.71
#